data_AF-A0AAU8HJ53-F1
#
_entry.id   AF-A0AAU8HJ53-F1
#
_cell.length_a   1.000
_cell.length_b   1.000
_cell.length_c   1.000
_cell.angle_alpha   90.00
_cell.angle_beta   90.00
_cell.angle_gamma   90.00
#
_symmetry.space_group_name_H-M   'P 1'
#
loop_
_entity.id
_entity.type
_entity.pdbx_description
1 polymer ?
#
loop_
_entity_poly.entity_id
_entity_poly.type
_entity_poly.pdbx_seq_one_letter_code
_entity_poly.pdbx_strand_id
1 'polypeptide(L)'
;MLNTPYPFDANNHAYQRFLTLTGEHFEVVRWDTTTGRPALLTLIDISSRDAFSVALLDTDEDPQPHALLAVTTDAALSLHGPIRGRAAAADYAPHLAMRDARVAATTPAALHHPDTPTIRPDEWLTVPPDIASAAHTPPGDTTSVGLVLLDRDRAQLAVVGPFPTSGDAQAWQSDTDGWPTIDRLTVALQPPAAESA
;
A
#
# COMPACT_ATOMS: atom_id res chain seq x y z
N MET A 1 -4.69 -22.41 7.30
CA MET A 1 -4.24 -21.73 6.08
C MET A 1 -2.82 -21.24 6.35
N LEU A 2 -1.84 -21.76 5.61
CA LEU A 2 -0.43 -21.46 5.83
C LEU A 2 -0.15 -20.03 5.36
N ASN A 3 -0.08 -19.11 6.33
CA ASN A 3 0.35 -17.74 6.15
C ASN A 3 1.88 -17.74 6.18
N THR A 4 2.52 -18.23 5.10
CA THR A 4 3.98 -18.14 4.97
C THR A 4 4.30 -17.02 4.00
N PRO A 5 4.91 -15.91 4.46
CA PRO A 5 5.55 -14.97 3.55
C PRO A 5 6.74 -15.73 2.96
N TYR A 6 6.72 -15.99 1.66
CA TYR A 6 7.89 -16.47 0.92
C TYR A 6 8.50 -15.25 0.21
N PRO A 7 9.18 -14.34 0.93
CA PRO A 7 9.98 -13.32 0.25
C PRO A 7 11.00 -14.03 -0.64
N PHE A 8 11.32 -13.47 -1.80
CA PHE A 8 12.41 -14.01 -2.60
C PHE A 8 13.70 -14.05 -1.78
N ASP A 9 14.12 -15.27 -1.49
CA ASP A 9 15.36 -15.55 -0.79
C ASP A 9 16.44 -15.78 -1.85
N ALA A 10 17.33 -14.79 -2.01
CA ALA A 10 18.46 -14.92 -2.91
C ALA A 10 19.40 -16.08 -2.52
N ASN A 11 19.32 -16.58 -1.27
CA ASN A 11 20.05 -17.77 -0.82
C ASN A 11 19.24 -19.07 -0.96
N ASN A 12 18.03 -19.00 -1.52
CA ASN A 12 17.20 -20.18 -1.73
C ASN A 12 17.95 -21.22 -2.55
N HIS A 13 17.97 -22.46 -2.08
CA HIS A 13 18.75 -23.51 -2.71
C HIS A 13 18.33 -23.80 -4.16
N ALA A 14 17.04 -23.70 -4.49
CA ALA A 14 16.57 -23.88 -5.87
C ALA A 14 17.03 -22.73 -6.78
N TYR A 15 16.96 -21.48 -6.29
CA TYR A 15 17.46 -20.31 -7.01
C TYR A 15 18.99 -20.36 -7.20
N GLN A 16 19.75 -20.70 -6.16
CA GLN A 16 21.19 -20.88 -6.25
C GLN A 16 21.57 -22.00 -7.23
N ARG A 17 20.85 -23.12 -7.21
CA ARG A 17 21.06 -24.20 -8.17
C ARG A 17 20.73 -23.78 -9.60
N PHE A 18 19.68 -22.98 -9.80
CA PHE A 18 19.36 -22.39 -11.10
C PHE A 18 20.49 -21.48 -11.59
N LEU A 19 21.02 -20.59 -10.75
CA LEU A 19 22.14 -19.72 -11.10
C LEU A 19 23.41 -20.51 -11.45
N THR A 20 23.73 -21.57 -10.69
CA THR A 20 24.88 -22.43 -11.01
C THR A 20 24.70 -23.12 -12.36
N LEU A 21 23.55 -23.78 -12.59
CA LEU A 21 23.28 -24.50 -13.84
C LEU A 21 23.23 -23.57 -15.05
N THR A 22 22.70 -22.35 -14.89
CA THR A 22 22.68 -21.38 -15.98
C THR A 22 24.06 -20.79 -16.24
N GLY A 23 24.86 -20.52 -15.21
CA GLY A 23 26.23 -20.03 -15.35
C GLY A 23 27.21 -21.00 -16.04
N GLU A 24 26.87 -22.29 -16.12
CA GLU A 24 27.66 -23.28 -16.88
C GLU A 24 27.52 -23.10 -18.41
N HIS A 25 26.40 -22.53 -18.87
CA HIS A 25 26.07 -22.42 -20.30
C HIS A 25 25.91 -20.97 -20.78
N PHE A 26 25.59 -20.05 -19.88
CA PHE A 26 25.27 -18.67 -20.16
C PHE A 26 26.14 -17.71 -19.36
N GLU A 27 26.48 -16.58 -19.97
CA GLU A 27 26.85 -15.39 -19.21
C GLU A 27 25.56 -14.81 -18.59
N VAL A 28 25.51 -14.76 -17.26
CA VAL A 28 24.34 -14.32 -16.51
C VAL A 28 24.51 -12.85 -16.11
N VAL A 29 23.70 -11.98 -16.70
CA VAL A 29 23.61 -10.57 -16.30
C VAL A 29 22.39 -10.39 -15.40
N ARG A 30 22.65 -9.89 -14.20
CA ARG A 30 21.62 -9.64 -13.19
C ARG A 30 21.25 -8.15 -13.18
N TRP A 31 19.96 -7.88 -13.27
CA TRP A 31 19.40 -6.55 -13.09
C TRP A 31 18.70 -6.50 -11.74
N ASP A 32 19.17 -5.60 -10.88
CA ASP A 32 18.62 -5.41 -9.55
C ASP A 32 17.63 -4.24 -9.50
N THR A 33 16.58 -4.39 -8.68
CA THR A 33 15.72 -3.29 -8.25
C THR A 33 16.52 -2.27 -7.42
N THR A 34 15.90 -1.14 -7.13
CA THR A 34 16.44 -0.15 -6.16
C THR A 34 16.61 -0.72 -4.75
N THR A 35 15.96 -1.84 -4.43
CA THR A 35 16.10 -2.56 -3.15
C THR A 35 17.22 -3.61 -3.16
N GLY A 36 17.96 -3.75 -4.27
CA GLY A 36 19.07 -4.71 -4.42
C GLY A 36 18.63 -6.15 -4.72
N ARG A 37 17.35 -6.35 -5.06
CA ARG A 37 16.78 -7.67 -5.40
C ARG A 37 16.81 -7.91 -6.91
N PRO A 38 17.03 -9.14 -7.39
CA PRO A 38 17.07 -9.40 -8.82
C PRO A 38 15.66 -9.35 -9.43
N ALA A 39 15.44 -8.44 -10.38
CA ALA A 39 14.16 -8.28 -11.10
C ALA A 39 14.18 -8.97 -12.47
N LEU A 40 15.34 -9.01 -13.11
CA LEU A 40 15.51 -9.59 -14.44
C LEU A 40 16.85 -10.31 -14.50
N LEU A 41 16.85 -11.50 -15.11
CA LEU A 41 18.07 -12.19 -15.48
C LEU A 41 18.14 -12.24 -17.01
N THR A 42 19.21 -11.67 -17.57
CA THR A 42 19.52 -11.83 -18.99
C THR A 42 20.55 -12.94 -19.12
N LEU A 43 20.19 -13.99 -19.85
CA LEU A 43 21.05 -15.13 -20.12
C LEU A 43 21.58 -14.99 -21.55
N ILE A 44 22.90 -14.90 -21.69
CA ILE A 44 23.58 -14.78 -22.98
C ILE A 44 24.31 -16.08 -23.25
N ASP A 45 23.92 -16.79 -24.31
CA ASP A 45 24.56 -18.06 -24.65
C ASP A 45 26.03 -17.83 -25.03
N ILE A 46 26.94 -18.56 -24.39
CA ILE A 46 28.38 -18.33 -24.56
C ILE A 46 28.82 -18.65 -25.99
N SER A 47 28.19 -19.64 -26.62
CA SER A 47 28.59 -20.16 -27.92
C SER A 47 28.09 -19.31 -29.09
N SER A 48 26.81 -18.94 -29.07
CA SER A 48 26.10 -18.24 -30.15
C SER A 48 26.02 -16.73 -29.92
N ARG A 49 26.14 -16.27 -28.67
CA ARG A 49 25.87 -14.90 -28.22
C ARG A 49 24.40 -14.47 -28.30
N ASP A 50 23.49 -15.41 -28.50
CA ASP A 50 22.05 -15.13 -28.42
C ASP A 50 21.64 -14.85 -26.97
N ALA A 51 20.69 -13.94 -26.78
CA ALA A 51 20.23 -13.53 -25.46
C ALA A 51 18.73 -13.73 -25.30
N PHE A 52 18.32 -14.21 -24.14
CA PHE A 52 16.93 -14.13 -23.69
C PHE A 52 16.89 -13.66 -22.25
N SER A 53 15.77 -13.04 -21.86
CA SER A 53 15.61 -12.53 -20.50
C SER A 53 14.47 -13.24 -19.80
N VAL A 54 14.71 -13.61 -18.54
CA VAL A 54 13.73 -14.19 -17.63
C VAL A 54 13.37 -13.12 -16.61
N ALA A 55 12.13 -12.62 -16.69
CA ALA A 55 11.60 -11.76 -15.65
C ALA A 55 11.40 -12.58 -14.38
N LEU A 56 12.07 -12.18 -13.31
CA LEU A 56 11.82 -12.74 -11.99
C LEU A 56 10.59 -12.01 -11.47
N LEU A 57 9.43 -12.62 -11.64
CA LEU A 57 8.19 -12.18 -11.01
C LEU A 57 8.23 -12.53 -9.52
N ASP A 58 9.19 -11.94 -8.80
CA ASP A 58 8.97 -11.56 -7.42
C ASP A 58 8.67 -10.07 -7.46
N THR A 59 7.40 -9.78 -7.72
CA THR A 59 6.85 -8.44 -7.61
C THR A 59 7.31 -7.87 -6.27
N ASP A 60 7.76 -6.62 -6.28
CA ASP A 60 7.91 -5.79 -5.09
C ASP A 60 6.50 -5.57 -4.51
N GLU A 61 5.84 -6.66 -4.10
CA GLU A 61 4.61 -6.65 -3.35
C GLU A 61 5.02 -6.11 -2.00
N ASP A 62 4.99 -4.79 -1.88
CA ASP A 62 4.81 -4.14 -0.61
C ASP A 62 3.65 -4.87 0.10
N PRO A 63 3.95 -5.75 1.07
CA PRO A 63 2.93 -6.58 1.68
C PRO A 63 2.12 -5.76 2.67
N GLN A 64 2.54 -4.51 2.95
CA GLN A 64 1.82 -3.66 3.85
C GLN A 64 0.45 -3.35 3.24
N PRO A 65 -0.62 -3.63 3.98
CA PRO A 65 -1.95 -3.29 3.53
C PRO A 65 -2.01 -1.77 3.35
N HIS A 66 -2.49 -1.35 2.19
CA HIS A 66 -2.76 0.05 1.88
C HIS A 66 -4.25 0.24 1.63
N ALA A 67 -4.73 1.47 1.73
CA ALA A 67 -5.98 1.89 1.14
C ALA A 67 -5.69 3.02 0.16
N LEU A 68 -6.52 3.16 -0.85
CA LEU A 68 -6.59 4.39 -1.59
C LEU A 68 -7.48 5.35 -0.79
N LEU A 69 -6.88 6.41 -0.24
CA LEU A 69 -7.61 7.54 0.32
C LEU A 69 -8.03 8.44 -0.83
N ALA A 70 -9.33 8.72 -0.92
CA ALA A 70 -9.88 9.66 -1.86
C ALA A 70 -10.57 10.81 -1.10
N VAL A 71 -10.52 11.98 -1.71
CA VAL A 71 -11.24 13.17 -1.25
C VAL A 71 -12.12 13.67 -2.38
N THR A 72 -13.35 14.00 -2.06
CA THR A 72 -14.30 14.58 -3.00
C THR A 72 -14.19 16.10 -3.09
N THR A 73 -14.86 16.71 -4.07
CA THR A 73 -14.91 18.17 -4.26
C THR A 73 -15.50 18.96 -3.08
N ASP A 74 -16.25 18.33 -2.20
CA ASP A 74 -16.76 18.88 -0.93
C ASP A 74 -15.90 18.51 0.29
N ALA A 75 -14.70 17.96 0.06
CA ALA A 75 -13.75 17.51 1.08
C ALA A 75 -14.22 16.31 1.93
N ALA A 76 -15.19 15.53 1.47
CA ALA A 76 -15.53 14.27 2.10
C ALA A 76 -14.44 13.22 1.84
N LEU A 77 -14.03 12.50 2.89
CA LEU A 77 -13.04 11.42 2.79
C LEU A 77 -13.71 10.07 2.49
N SER A 78 -13.11 9.28 1.61
CA SER A 78 -13.43 7.85 1.43
C SER A 78 -12.16 7.00 1.39
N LEU A 79 -12.25 5.76 1.87
CA LEU A 79 -11.16 4.79 1.85
C LEU A 79 -11.56 3.59 0.99
N HIS A 80 -10.65 3.15 0.12
CA HIS A 80 -10.84 1.96 -0.71
C HIS A 80 -9.73 0.94 -0.45
N GLY A 81 -10.08 -0.22 0.10
CA GLY A 81 -9.13 -1.26 0.47
C GLY A 81 -9.72 -2.32 1.41
N PRO A 82 -8.87 -3.13 2.05
CA PRO A 82 -7.41 -3.14 1.93
C PRO A 82 -6.94 -3.58 0.53
N ILE A 83 -5.86 -2.97 0.04
CA ILE A 83 -5.15 -3.27 -1.21
C ILE A 83 -3.72 -3.65 -0.84
N ARG A 84 -3.14 -4.64 -1.52
CA ARG A 84 -1.79 -5.12 -1.23
C ARG A 84 -0.75 -4.20 -1.84
N GLY A 85 -0.21 -3.29 -1.03
CA GLY A 85 0.91 -2.43 -1.39
C GLY A 85 0.53 -1.09 -2.01
N ARG A 86 1.45 -0.12 -1.87
CA ARG A 86 1.28 1.26 -2.32
C ARG A 86 0.99 1.39 -3.82
N ALA A 87 1.71 0.63 -4.66
CA ALA A 87 1.59 0.72 -6.12
C ALA A 87 0.21 0.27 -6.60
N ALA A 88 -0.27 -0.89 -6.13
CA ALA A 88 -1.60 -1.38 -6.47
C ALA A 88 -2.71 -0.43 -5.97
N ALA A 89 -2.53 0.20 -4.80
CA ALA A 89 -3.46 1.22 -4.33
C ALA A 89 -3.47 2.45 -5.25
N ALA A 90 -2.31 2.88 -5.75
CA ALA A 90 -2.21 3.98 -6.72
C ALA A 90 -2.86 3.64 -8.07
N ASP A 91 -2.64 2.42 -8.57
CA ASP A 91 -3.19 1.93 -9.83
C ASP A 91 -4.72 1.84 -9.80
N TYR A 92 -5.33 1.74 -8.61
CA TYR A 92 -6.77 1.80 -8.44
C TYR A 92 -7.37 3.21 -8.63
N ALA A 93 -6.56 4.28 -8.50
CA ALA A 93 -7.05 5.65 -8.53
C ALA A 93 -7.78 6.06 -9.82
N PRO A 94 -7.27 5.74 -11.03
CA PRO A 94 -7.99 6.03 -12.28
C PRO A 94 -9.35 5.32 -12.34
N HIS A 95 -9.44 4.07 -11.86
CA HIS A 95 -10.70 3.33 -11.83
C HIS A 95 -11.73 4.00 -10.93
N LEU A 96 -11.30 4.51 -9.77
CA LEU A 96 -12.16 5.24 -8.86
C LEU A 96 -12.64 6.57 -9.47
N ALA A 97 -11.71 7.36 -10.03
CA ALA A 97 -12.02 8.65 -10.65
C ALA A 97 -12.97 8.51 -11.86
N MET A 98 -12.88 7.42 -12.61
CA MET A 98 -13.81 7.12 -13.71
C MET A 98 -15.24 6.79 -13.24
N ARG A 99 -15.38 6.26 -12.01
CA ARG A 99 -16.69 5.85 -11.45
C ARG A 99 -17.36 6.96 -10.67
N ASP A 100 -16.59 7.82 -10.03
CA ASP A 100 -17.09 8.95 -9.26
C ASP A 100 -16.41 10.24 -9.69
N ALA A 101 -17.14 11.04 -10.48
CA ALA A 101 -16.70 12.33 -10.96
C ALA A 101 -16.50 13.39 -9.86
N ARG A 102 -16.93 13.11 -8.62
CA ARG A 102 -16.73 14.00 -7.49
C ARG A 102 -15.35 13.84 -6.85
N VAL A 103 -14.61 12.79 -7.16
CA VAL A 103 -13.25 12.57 -6.65
C VAL A 103 -12.34 13.68 -7.15
N ALA A 104 -11.85 14.50 -6.23
CA ALA A 104 -10.99 15.63 -6.51
C ALA A 104 -9.50 15.27 -6.43
N ALA A 105 -9.13 14.41 -5.48
CA ALA A 105 -7.77 13.91 -5.34
C ALA A 105 -7.76 12.52 -4.68
N THR A 106 -6.67 11.79 -4.90
CA THR A 106 -6.46 10.46 -4.33
C THR A 106 -5.00 10.29 -3.93
N THR A 107 -4.75 9.48 -2.91
CA THR A 107 -3.40 9.11 -2.50
C THR A 107 -3.42 7.73 -1.84
N PRO A 108 -2.45 6.85 -2.15
CA PRO A 108 -2.23 5.66 -1.33
C PRO A 108 -1.91 6.07 0.11
N ALA A 109 -2.52 5.38 1.06
CA ALA A 109 -2.26 5.51 2.48
C ALA A 109 -1.99 4.12 3.06
N ALA A 110 -0.90 3.97 3.80
CA ALA A 110 -0.63 2.73 4.53
C ALA A 110 -1.72 2.52 5.59
N LEU A 111 -2.22 1.29 5.70
CA LEU A 111 -3.16 0.89 6.75
C LEU A 111 -2.36 0.40 7.96
N HIS A 112 -2.33 1.24 8.98
CA HIS A 112 -1.72 0.92 10.26
C HIS A 112 -2.55 -0.14 11.00
N HIS A 113 -1.88 -1.15 11.54
CA HIS A 113 -2.56 -2.27 12.17
C HIS A 113 -3.19 -1.84 13.52
N PRO A 114 -4.47 -2.16 13.80
CA PRO A 114 -5.14 -1.81 15.06
C PRO A 114 -4.39 -2.24 16.32
N ASP A 115 -3.76 -3.41 16.30
CA ASP A 115 -2.99 -3.93 17.46
C ASP A 115 -1.64 -3.23 17.68
N THR A 116 -1.24 -2.32 16.79
CA THR A 116 -0.01 -1.54 16.94
C THR A 116 -0.37 -0.12 17.39
N PRO A 117 -0.19 0.27 18.66
CA PRO A 117 -0.62 1.58 19.15
C PRO A 117 0.35 2.72 18.80
N THR A 118 1.59 2.42 18.41
CA THR A 118 2.58 3.43 18.02
C THR A 118 2.52 3.67 16.51
N ILE A 119 2.29 4.91 16.10
CA ILE A 119 2.42 5.36 14.70
C ILE A 119 3.71 6.14 14.57
N ARG A 120 4.56 5.73 13.63
CA ARG A 120 5.88 6.34 13.41
C ARG A 120 5.76 7.61 12.57
N PRO A 121 6.69 8.58 12.71
CA PRO A 121 6.65 9.82 11.92
C PRO A 121 6.63 9.62 10.40
N ASP A 122 7.23 8.55 9.89
CA ASP A 122 7.26 8.17 8.47
C ASP A 122 5.95 7.55 7.96
N GLU A 123 5.06 7.13 8.86
CA GLU A 123 3.73 6.60 8.55
C GLU A 123 2.68 7.71 8.38
N TRP A 124 3.03 8.95 8.72
CA TRP A 124 2.18 10.12 8.50
C TRP A 124 2.29 10.63 7.06
N LEU A 125 1.17 10.68 6.38
CA LEU A 125 1.04 11.24 5.05
C LEU A 125 0.83 12.75 5.12
N THR A 126 1.64 13.49 4.38
CA THR A 126 1.40 14.94 4.17
C THR A 126 0.25 15.13 3.19
N VAL A 127 -0.70 15.99 3.53
CA VAL A 127 -1.82 16.39 2.67
C VAL A 127 -1.84 17.89 2.43
N PRO A 128 -2.47 18.37 1.35
CA PRO A 128 -2.68 19.79 1.14
C PRO A 128 -3.41 20.46 2.34
N PRO A 129 -2.97 21.63 2.82
CA PRO A 129 -3.56 22.28 4.00
C PRO A 129 -5.04 22.65 3.87
N ASP A 130 -5.48 22.99 2.67
CA ASP A 130 -6.89 23.25 2.35
C ASP A 130 -7.74 21.98 2.55
N ILE A 131 -7.27 20.84 2.05
CA ILE A 131 -7.90 19.53 2.31
C ILE A 131 -7.88 19.22 3.79
N ALA A 132 -6.74 19.38 4.48
CA ALA A 132 -6.64 19.15 5.92
C ALA A 132 -7.62 20.02 6.72
N SER A 133 -7.90 21.25 6.28
CA SER A 133 -8.82 22.17 6.96
C SER A 133 -10.30 21.86 6.73
N ALA A 134 -10.65 21.28 5.58
CA ALA A 134 -12.04 21.04 5.18
C ALA A 134 -12.47 19.56 5.34
N ALA A 135 -11.50 18.65 5.50
CA ALA A 135 -11.75 17.21 5.54
C ALA A 135 -12.81 16.83 6.57
N HIS A 136 -13.77 16.01 6.13
CA HIS A 136 -14.82 15.47 6.98
C HIS A 136 -15.20 14.03 6.58
N THR A 137 -15.83 13.33 7.51
CA THR A 137 -16.43 12.02 7.27
C THR A 137 -17.81 12.20 6.61
N PRO A 138 -18.11 11.53 5.48
CA PRO A 138 -19.48 11.39 5.01
C PRO A 138 -20.25 10.36 5.87
N PRO A 139 -21.57 10.52 6.06
CA PRO A 139 -22.37 9.48 6.69
C PRO A 139 -22.35 8.21 5.82
N GLY A 140 -21.97 7.08 6.42
CA GLY A 140 -21.88 5.81 5.71
C GLY A 140 -22.20 4.64 6.63
N ASP A 141 -22.90 3.65 6.07
CA ASP A 141 -23.20 2.38 6.73
C ASP A 141 -22.35 1.30 6.06
N THR A 142 -21.26 0.89 6.71
CA THR A 142 -20.36 -0.14 6.20
C THR A 142 -19.96 -1.13 7.28
N THR A 143 -19.67 -2.35 6.84
CA THR A 143 -19.24 -3.47 7.70
C THR A 143 -17.77 -3.40 8.09
N SER A 144 -16.99 -2.49 7.50
CA SER A 144 -15.61 -2.20 7.91
C SER A 144 -15.33 -0.70 7.77
N VAL A 145 -14.48 -0.21 8.67
CA VAL A 145 -14.12 1.21 8.76
C VAL A 145 -12.61 1.38 8.95
N GLY A 146 -12.07 2.48 8.46
CA GLY A 146 -10.76 3.00 8.84
C GLY A 146 -10.90 4.20 9.77
N LEU A 147 -9.99 4.34 10.73
CA LEU A 147 -9.83 5.54 11.53
C LEU A 147 -8.78 6.42 10.86
N VAL A 148 -9.19 7.57 10.33
CA VAL A 148 -8.28 8.60 9.86
C VAL A 148 -7.96 9.53 11.04
N LEU A 149 -6.68 9.57 11.40
CA LEU A 149 -6.12 10.48 12.38
C LEU A 149 -5.59 11.69 11.62
N LEU A 150 -6.19 12.86 11.81
CA LEU A 150 -5.86 14.08 11.07
C LEU A 150 -5.29 15.15 12.01
N ASP A 151 -4.01 15.47 11.83
CA ASP A 151 -3.36 16.63 12.42
C ASP A 151 -3.57 17.82 11.47
N ARG A 152 -4.56 18.67 11.78
CA ARG A 152 -4.90 19.84 10.94
C ARG A 152 -3.81 20.90 10.95
N ASP A 153 -3.08 21.03 12.06
CA ASP A 153 -2.05 22.06 12.21
C ASP A 153 -0.83 21.75 11.35
N ARG A 154 -0.48 20.47 11.22
CA ARG A 154 0.64 20.01 10.37
C ARG A 154 0.22 19.58 8.97
N ALA A 155 -1.08 19.56 8.68
CA ALA A 155 -1.64 19.01 7.45
C ALA A 155 -1.13 17.58 7.18
N GLN A 156 -1.21 16.73 8.21
CA GLN A 156 -0.76 15.34 8.16
C GLN A 156 -1.89 14.41 8.57
N LEU A 157 -1.92 13.21 7.97
CA LEU A 157 -2.85 12.17 8.37
C LEU A 157 -2.20 10.79 8.43
N ALA A 158 -2.78 9.93 9.26
CA ALA A 158 -2.49 8.51 9.29
C ALA A 158 -3.82 7.73 9.25
N VAL A 159 -3.80 6.50 8.74
CA VAL A 159 -4.99 5.65 8.65
C VAL A 159 -4.75 4.37 9.44
N VAL A 160 -5.62 4.09 10.41
CA VAL A 160 -5.60 2.86 11.21
C VAL A 160 -6.78 1.99 10.82
N GLY A 161 -6.57 0.69 10.65
CA GLY A 161 -7.63 -0.24 10.32
C GLY A 161 -7.14 -1.41 9.47
N PRO A 162 -8.06 -2.26 8.99
CA PRO A 162 -9.51 -2.16 9.15
C PRO A 162 -10.00 -2.42 10.58
N PHE A 163 -11.07 -1.74 10.98
CA PHE A 163 -11.87 -2.07 12.17
C PHE A 163 -13.22 -2.70 11.75
N PRO A 164 -13.82 -3.55 12.60
CA PRO A 164 -15.11 -4.16 12.32
C PRO A 164 -16.30 -3.22 12.60
N THR A 165 -16.14 -2.22 13.49
CA THR A 165 -17.18 -1.22 13.76
C THR A 165 -16.59 0.18 14.00
N SER A 166 -17.43 1.21 13.84
CA SER A 166 -17.08 2.59 14.22
C SER A 166 -16.78 2.74 15.70
N GLY A 167 -17.40 1.93 16.55
CA GLY A 167 -17.14 1.93 18.00
C GLY A 167 -15.72 1.47 18.32
N ASP A 168 -15.26 0.39 17.68
CA ASP A 168 -13.91 -0.15 17.87
C ASP A 168 -12.84 0.83 17.36
N ALA A 169 -13.10 1.45 16.20
CA ALA A 169 -12.26 2.51 15.66
C ALA A 169 -12.14 3.70 16.62
N GLN A 170 -13.25 4.15 17.22
CA GLN A 170 -13.22 5.26 18.16
C GLN A 170 -12.56 4.90 19.49
N ALA A 171 -12.66 3.65 19.93
CA ALA A 171 -12.02 3.15 21.15
C ALA A 171 -10.49 3.00 21.02
N TRP A 172 -9.96 2.87 19.80
CA TRP A 172 -8.52 2.76 19.57
C TRP A 172 -7.75 3.98 20.06
N GLN A 173 -6.69 3.80 20.85
CA GLN A 173 -5.84 4.88 21.34
C GLN A 173 -4.40 4.62 20.95
N SER A 174 -3.65 5.68 20.63
CA SER A 174 -2.22 5.57 20.46
C SER A 174 -1.53 5.53 21.83
N ASP A 175 -0.37 4.88 21.88
CA ASP A 175 0.43 4.71 23.12
C ASP A 175 1.11 6.00 23.59
N THR A 176 0.94 7.10 22.86
CA THR A 176 1.74 8.30 23.10
C THR A 176 0.93 9.34 23.87
N ASP A 177 1.28 9.50 25.15
CA ASP A 177 0.87 10.66 25.93
C ASP A 177 1.27 11.96 25.21
N GLY A 178 0.33 12.90 25.07
CA GLY A 178 0.62 14.24 24.58
C GLY A 178 0.68 14.41 23.07
N TRP A 179 -0.02 13.57 22.30
CA TRP A 179 -0.28 13.87 20.89
C TRP A 179 -0.93 15.25 20.71
N PRO A 180 -0.61 15.98 19.63
CA PRO A 180 -1.31 17.23 19.31
C PRO A 180 -2.81 16.95 19.12
N THR A 181 -3.61 18.01 19.13
CA THR A 181 -5.06 17.87 18.88
C THR A 181 -5.28 17.25 17.50
N ILE A 182 -5.68 15.98 17.50
CA ILE A 182 -5.87 15.19 16.29
C ILE A 182 -7.35 14.88 16.15
N ASP A 183 -7.87 15.22 14.98
CA ASP A 183 -9.22 14.88 14.60
C ASP A 183 -9.30 13.38 14.29
N ARG A 184 -10.36 12.76 14.77
CA ARG A 184 -10.59 11.32 14.66
C ARG A 184 -11.78 11.07 13.76
N LEU A 185 -11.51 10.86 12.48
CA LEU A 185 -12.51 10.69 11.45
C LEU A 185 -12.69 9.20 11.15
N THR A 186 -13.81 8.62 11.55
CA THR A 186 -14.16 7.25 11.13
C THR A 186 -14.66 7.30 9.70
N VAL A 187 -14.03 6.57 8.79
CA VAL A 187 -14.37 6.56 7.37
C VAL A 187 -14.70 5.14 6.95
N ALA A 188 -15.77 4.98 6.19
CA ALA A 188 -16.14 3.72 5.58
C ALA A 188 -14.98 3.16 4.74
N LEU A 189 -14.55 1.92 5.02
CA LEU A 189 -13.57 1.22 4.20
C LEU A 189 -14.30 0.36 3.17
N GLN A 190 -14.31 0.84 1.93
CA GLN A 190 -14.99 0.18 0.84
C GLN A 190 -14.04 -0.83 0.18
N PRO A 191 -14.50 -2.04 -0.16
CA PRO A 191 -13.67 -2.95 -0.94
C PRO A 191 -13.33 -2.31 -2.30
N PRO A 192 -12.11 -2.53 -2.84
CA PRO A 192 -11.82 -2.13 -4.20
C PRO A 192 -12.83 -2.82 -5.12
N ALA A 193 -13.43 -2.07 -6.03
CA ALA A 193 -14.41 -2.66 -6.91
C ALA A 193 -13.76 -3.74 -7.78
N ALA A 194 -14.41 -4.90 -7.89
CA ALA A 194 -13.93 -5.97 -8.76
C ALA A 194 -13.72 -5.42 -10.19
N GLU A 195 -12.54 -5.69 -10.75
CA GLU A 195 -12.33 -5.59 -12.19
C GLU A 195 -13.42 -6.42 -12.87
N SER A 196 -14.26 -5.77 -13.66
CA SER A 196 -15.07 -6.50 -14.62
C SER A 196 -14.09 -6.97 -15.69
N ALA A 197 -13.76 -8.26 -15.63
CA ALA A 197 -12.96 -8.96 -16.63
C ALA A 197 -13.57 -8.87 -18.04
#